data_AF-A0A924WCQ4-F1
#
_entry.id   AF-A0A924WCQ4-F1
#
_cell.length_a   1.000
_cell.length_b   1.000
_cell.length_c   1.000
_cell.angle_alpha   90.00
_cell.angle_beta   90.00
_cell.angle_gamma   90.00
#
_symmetry.space_group_name_H-M   'P 1'
#
loop_
_entity.id
_entity.type
_entity.pdbx_description
1 polymer ?
#
loop_
_entity_poly.entity_id
_entity_poly.type
_entity_poly.pdbx_seq_one_letter_code
_entity_poly.pdbx_strand_id
1 'polypeptide(L)'
;LYASAALEEMLDFLSGQDAAAESEGKLSAKAEEIEAVNLQIICQDVEERIIDFRKNAGFEVDSAFYEGKEGLRNSIRNFYQNQLRLFPKAYVERILQKTQQGAPVSSLDKSLTAKLIDDLHDTAQRLIEESLITPGNRRNSVVDDTLISDFHVSPDFLDTLVDKSRLLRKEPRLDDFYYEISHDTLLPAVIESRNTRRDKEQADRQKVEYQVQMAEEAKQREAMQAELITTRRQRKLASTVAITSFISLLVCAAFALWFINEYVDNARSQLKQAEFYVHNELYNAADHAYTELIGHPRRCWILERTKPHQDVCAEYVLVKQFHTAFKAVDSNFAIADSLMLVNNYATALKHYRLAEDSLKVYKLLNAQFSHDTLKNDWRVRRQLMDARADLIGKRIFNANLTLAREFKISQREYETFVEAKVWGQALRNLRRMKQLLPSHPSDEADLQHALKIYELPSAYVKKELAKCEAKLRGL
;
A
#
# COMPACT_ATOMS: atom_id res chain seq x y z
N LEU A 1 84.60 3.83 -22.28
CA LEU A 1 85.77 2.96 -22.60
C LEU A 1 85.46 1.57 -22.07
N TYR A 2 85.89 0.48 -22.69
CA TYR A 2 85.65 -0.86 -22.15
C TYR A 2 86.84 -1.27 -21.29
N ALA A 3 86.58 -1.81 -20.09
CA ALA A 3 87.63 -2.43 -19.28
C ALA A 3 88.18 -3.65 -20.02
N SER A 4 89.50 -3.90 -19.95
CA SER A 4 90.15 -4.98 -20.73
C SER A 4 89.52 -6.36 -20.48
N ALA A 5 89.17 -6.67 -19.22
CA ALA A 5 88.51 -7.92 -18.87
C ALA A 5 87.08 -8.05 -19.43
N ALA A 6 86.34 -6.94 -19.50
CA ALA A 6 85.01 -6.92 -20.06
C ALA A 6 85.02 -7.08 -21.59
N LEU A 7 86.05 -6.54 -22.26
CA LEU A 7 86.26 -6.73 -23.68
C LEU A 7 86.61 -8.19 -24.00
N GLU A 8 87.50 -8.81 -23.21
CA GLU A 8 87.82 -10.24 -23.36
C GLU A 8 86.58 -11.13 -23.17
N GLU A 9 85.74 -10.86 -22.16
CA GLU A 9 84.50 -11.63 -21.93
C GLU A 9 83.49 -11.49 -23.09
N MET A 10 83.33 -10.29 -23.64
CA MET A 10 82.49 -10.08 -24.83
C MET A 10 83.01 -10.82 -26.05
N LEU A 11 84.33 -10.79 -26.28
CA LEU A 11 84.94 -11.48 -27.41
C LEU A 11 84.86 -13.01 -27.24
N ASP A 12 85.04 -13.53 -26.02
CA ASP A 12 84.87 -14.95 -25.68
C ASP A 12 83.44 -15.42 -26.01
N PHE A 13 82.43 -14.70 -25.49
CA PHE A 13 81.02 -14.96 -25.75
C PHE A 13 80.68 -14.94 -27.25
N LEU A 14 81.21 -13.95 -27.99
CA LEU A 14 80.96 -13.78 -29.42
C LEU A 14 81.68 -14.81 -30.30
N SER A 15 82.83 -15.32 -29.85
CA SER A 15 83.62 -16.33 -30.57
C SER A 15 83.05 -17.76 -30.47
N GLY A 16 81.93 -17.93 -29.75
CA GLY A 16 81.25 -19.22 -29.65
C GLY A 16 82.02 -20.28 -28.85
N GLN A 17 83.08 -19.92 -28.12
CA GLN A 17 83.86 -20.88 -27.32
C GLN A 17 83.05 -21.57 -26.22
N ASP A 18 81.93 -20.99 -25.80
CA ASP A 18 80.99 -21.62 -24.88
C ASP A 18 80.01 -22.61 -25.56
N ALA A 19 79.75 -22.49 -26.87
CA ALA A 19 78.86 -23.43 -27.58
C ALA A 19 79.57 -24.75 -27.92
N ALA A 20 80.91 -24.75 -28.00
CA ALA A 20 81.70 -25.94 -28.29
C ALA A 20 81.81 -26.92 -27.10
N ALA A 21 81.33 -26.55 -25.91
CA ALA A 21 81.36 -27.41 -24.72
C ALA A 21 80.19 -28.41 -24.63
N GLU A 22 79.15 -28.29 -25.47
CA GLU A 22 77.97 -29.19 -25.46
C GLU A 22 77.83 -30.08 -26.70
N SER A 23 78.79 -30.07 -27.64
CA SER A 23 78.81 -30.98 -28.80
C SER A 23 80.11 -31.78 -28.84
N GLU A 24 80.03 -33.09 -28.61
CA GLU A 24 81.13 -34.01 -28.84
C GLU A 24 81.68 -33.90 -30.28
N GLY A 25 82.96 -33.54 -30.40
CA GLY A 25 83.84 -34.01 -31.47
C GLY A 25 83.94 -33.18 -32.75
N LYS A 26 84.73 -32.11 -32.75
CA LYS A 26 85.91 -31.95 -33.63
C LYS A 26 86.62 -30.61 -33.37
N LEU A 27 87.89 -30.71 -32.98
CA LEU A 27 88.85 -29.62 -32.99
C LEU A 27 89.04 -29.10 -34.42
N SER A 28 88.61 -27.86 -34.66
CA SER A 28 89.26 -26.98 -35.62
C SER A 28 89.39 -25.62 -34.95
N ALA A 29 90.56 -25.38 -34.36
CA ALA A 29 90.98 -24.07 -33.90
C ALA A 29 91.23 -23.17 -35.12
N LYS A 30 90.16 -22.68 -35.71
CA LYS A 30 90.14 -21.37 -36.34
C LYS A 30 89.34 -20.51 -35.38
N ALA A 31 89.93 -19.41 -34.92
CA ALA A 31 89.12 -18.34 -34.34
C ALA A 31 88.07 -18.02 -35.41
N GLU A 32 86.83 -18.47 -35.17
CA GLU A 32 85.72 -18.10 -36.02
C GLU A 32 85.67 -16.58 -36.00
N GLU A 33 85.75 -15.98 -37.18
CA GLU A 33 85.72 -14.54 -37.31
C GLU A 33 84.46 -14.05 -36.59
N ILE A 34 84.65 -13.25 -35.53
CA ILE A 34 83.53 -12.65 -34.83
C ILE A 34 82.79 -11.80 -35.86
N GLU A 35 81.57 -12.22 -36.18
CA GLU A 35 80.76 -11.49 -37.15
C GLU A 35 80.49 -10.09 -36.59
N ALA A 36 80.81 -9.08 -37.39
CA ALA A 36 80.68 -7.67 -37.00
C ALA A 36 79.26 -7.31 -36.50
N VAL A 37 78.24 -8.03 -36.97
CA VAL A 37 76.84 -7.84 -36.59
C VAL A 37 76.58 -8.25 -35.14
N ASN A 38 77.15 -9.35 -34.65
CA ASN A 38 76.95 -9.80 -33.27
C ASN A 38 77.61 -8.83 -32.28
N LEU A 39 78.80 -8.34 -32.63
CA LEU A 39 79.47 -7.27 -31.88
C LEU A 39 78.63 -5.99 -31.89
N GLN A 40 78.04 -5.63 -33.03
CA GLN A 40 77.16 -4.46 -33.14
C GLN A 40 75.93 -4.56 -32.23
N ILE A 41 75.28 -5.74 -32.15
CA ILE A 41 74.11 -5.96 -31.28
C ILE A 41 74.48 -5.73 -29.81
N ILE A 42 75.58 -6.33 -29.36
CA ILE A 42 76.04 -6.20 -27.97
C ILE A 42 76.47 -4.76 -27.67
N CYS A 43 77.27 -4.15 -28.54
CA CYS A 43 77.70 -2.76 -28.34
C CYS A 43 76.50 -1.81 -28.32
N GLN A 44 75.52 -2.01 -29.19
CA GLN A 44 74.30 -1.19 -29.21
C GLN A 44 73.49 -1.34 -27.91
N ASP A 45 73.28 -2.57 -27.42
CA ASP A 45 72.56 -2.78 -26.15
C ASP A 45 73.30 -2.11 -24.98
N VAL A 46 74.63 -2.23 -24.93
CA VAL A 46 75.47 -1.58 -23.92
C VAL A 46 75.41 -0.06 -24.03
N GLU A 47 75.44 0.50 -25.25
CA GLU A 47 75.30 1.94 -25.50
C GLU A 47 73.91 2.46 -25.08
N GLU A 48 72.85 1.74 -25.41
CA GLU A 48 71.48 2.05 -24.99
C GLU A 48 71.37 2.03 -23.46
N ARG A 49 71.95 1.02 -22.79
CA ARG A 49 72.02 1.00 -21.31
C ARG A 49 72.81 2.19 -20.75
N ILE A 50 73.94 2.56 -21.34
CA ILE A 50 74.72 3.74 -20.90
C ILE A 50 73.86 5.01 -20.95
N ILE A 51 73.06 5.16 -22.02
CA ILE A 51 72.13 6.28 -22.20
C ILE A 51 71.01 6.22 -21.15
N ASP A 52 70.36 5.07 -20.99
CA ASP A 52 69.24 4.88 -20.05
C ASP A 52 69.66 5.12 -18.60
N PHE A 53 70.86 4.65 -18.23
CA PHE A 53 71.45 4.88 -16.91
C PHE A 53 72.17 6.23 -16.76
N ARG A 54 72.12 7.09 -17.79
CA ARG A 54 72.70 8.46 -17.83
C ARG A 54 74.14 8.53 -17.31
N LYS A 55 75.01 7.62 -17.77
CA LYS A 55 76.41 7.60 -17.32
C LYS A 55 77.19 8.79 -17.89
N ASN A 56 78.19 9.25 -17.13
CA ASN A 56 79.01 10.40 -17.49
C ASN A 56 79.97 10.11 -18.65
N ALA A 57 80.39 11.14 -19.37
CA ALA A 57 81.42 11.04 -20.40
C ALA A 57 82.73 10.46 -19.80
N GLY A 58 83.27 9.42 -20.44
CA GLY A 58 84.45 8.69 -19.95
C GLY A 58 84.16 7.47 -19.06
N PHE A 59 82.89 7.11 -18.86
CA PHE A 59 82.51 5.88 -18.13
C PHE A 59 83.20 4.64 -18.69
N GLU A 60 83.72 3.81 -17.79
CA GLU A 60 84.35 2.53 -18.11
C GLU A 60 83.33 1.39 -17.94
N VAL A 61 83.08 0.62 -19.00
CA VAL A 61 82.14 -0.50 -19.02
C VAL A 61 82.84 -1.75 -18.51
N ASP A 62 82.33 -2.32 -17.41
CA ASP A 62 82.77 -3.58 -16.82
C ASP A 62 81.71 -4.70 -16.97
N SER A 63 82.07 -5.93 -16.62
CA SER A 63 81.19 -7.11 -16.73
C SER A 63 79.92 -6.97 -15.88
N ALA A 64 80.03 -6.36 -14.70
CA ALA A 64 78.88 -6.14 -13.82
C ALA A 64 77.83 -5.21 -14.45
N PHE A 65 78.24 -4.23 -15.25
CA PHE A 65 77.33 -3.27 -15.87
C PHE A 65 76.35 -3.91 -16.86
N TYR A 66 76.82 -4.85 -17.67
CA TYR A 66 75.96 -5.60 -18.60
C TYR A 66 75.52 -6.94 -18.03
N GLU A 67 75.67 -7.18 -16.72
CA GLU A 67 75.23 -8.40 -16.03
C GLU A 67 75.93 -9.68 -16.51
N GLY A 68 77.19 -9.56 -16.94
CA GLY A 68 78.01 -10.67 -17.43
C GLY A 68 77.40 -11.40 -18.63
N LYS A 69 77.80 -12.67 -18.83
CA LYS A 69 77.31 -13.52 -19.93
C LYS A 69 75.76 -13.63 -20.01
N GLU A 70 75.05 -13.59 -18.88
CA GLU A 70 73.58 -13.61 -18.88
C GLU A 70 72.99 -12.33 -19.47
N GLY A 71 73.53 -11.16 -19.14
CA GLY A 71 73.04 -9.95 -19.76
C GLY A 71 73.45 -9.79 -21.22
N LEU A 72 74.54 -10.44 -21.67
CA LEU A 72 74.84 -10.60 -23.11
C LEU A 72 73.78 -11.47 -23.82
N ARG A 73 73.35 -12.58 -23.21
CA ARG A 73 72.22 -13.40 -23.71
C ARG A 73 70.91 -12.60 -23.74
N ASN A 74 70.65 -11.80 -22.70
CA ASN A 74 69.50 -10.91 -22.65
C ASN A 74 69.56 -9.85 -23.75
N SER A 75 70.74 -9.32 -24.07
CA SER A 75 70.93 -8.33 -25.14
C SER A 75 70.49 -8.91 -26.50
N ILE A 76 70.89 -10.14 -26.78
CA ILE A 76 70.48 -10.87 -27.99
C ILE A 76 68.97 -11.16 -27.97
N ARG A 77 68.41 -11.56 -26.83
CA ARG A 77 66.97 -11.81 -26.67
C ARG A 77 66.15 -10.55 -26.93
N ASN A 78 66.56 -9.44 -26.32
CA ASN A 78 65.95 -8.14 -26.47
C ASN A 78 66.04 -7.66 -27.90
N PHE A 79 67.19 -7.88 -28.56
CA PHE A 79 67.34 -7.59 -29.98
C PHE A 79 66.29 -8.32 -30.80
N TYR A 80 66.15 -9.64 -30.66
CA TYR A 80 65.13 -10.41 -31.39
C TYR A 80 63.71 -9.84 -31.19
N GLN A 81 63.32 -9.62 -29.93
CA GLN A 81 61.99 -9.10 -29.58
C GLN A 81 61.77 -7.68 -30.10
N ASN A 82 62.77 -6.80 -29.99
CA ASN A 82 62.70 -5.43 -30.47
C ASN A 82 62.60 -5.38 -32.00
N GLN A 83 63.38 -6.21 -32.70
CA GLN A 83 63.32 -6.30 -34.16
C GLN A 83 61.97 -6.85 -34.64
N LEU A 84 61.42 -7.85 -33.97
CA LEU A 84 60.04 -8.31 -34.22
C LEU A 84 59.00 -7.22 -33.97
N ARG A 85 59.13 -6.45 -32.88
CA ARG A 85 58.21 -5.35 -32.56
C ARG A 85 58.27 -4.21 -33.58
N LEU A 86 59.46 -3.91 -34.09
CA LEU A 86 59.69 -2.87 -35.09
C LEU A 86 59.31 -3.31 -36.51
N PHE A 87 59.29 -4.62 -36.75
CA PHE A 87 59.06 -5.19 -38.08
C PHE A 87 57.77 -4.71 -38.76
N PRO A 88 56.57 -4.71 -38.13
CA PRO A 88 55.34 -4.27 -38.79
C PRO A 88 55.46 -2.85 -39.35
N LYS A 89 56.07 -1.94 -38.58
CA LYS A 89 56.29 -0.56 -39.01
C LYS A 89 57.31 -0.49 -40.15
N ALA A 90 58.42 -1.21 -40.04
CA ALA A 90 59.46 -1.25 -41.08
C ALA A 90 58.93 -1.80 -42.42
N TYR A 91 58.06 -2.80 -42.37
CA TYR A 91 57.42 -3.38 -43.55
C TYR A 91 56.47 -2.40 -44.22
N VAL A 92 55.58 -1.76 -43.43
CA VAL A 92 54.67 -0.73 -43.95
C VAL A 92 55.45 0.43 -44.59
N GLU A 93 56.51 0.91 -43.94
CA GLU A 93 57.37 1.97 -44.49
C GLU A 93 58.06 1.56 -45.80
N ARG A 94 58.54 0.32 -45.92
CA ARG A 94 59.11 -0.21 -47.17
C ARG A 94 58.09 -0.17 -48.31
N ILE A 95 56.86 -0.63 -48.05
CA ILE A 95 55.79 -0.64 -49.05
C ILE A 95 55.38 0.78 -49.44
N LEU A 96 55.31 1.70 -48.47
CA LEU A 96 55.04 3.12 -48.74
C LEU A 96 56.12 3.76 -49.61
N GLN A 97 57.40 3.52 -49.30
CA GLN A 97 58.53 4.04 -50.08
C GLN A 97 58.51 3.50 -51.53
N LYS A 98 58.25 2.20 -51.69
CA LYS A 98 58.11 1.54 -53.00
C LYS A 98 56.97 2.15 -53.83
N THR A 99 55.84 2.43 -53.17
CA THR A 99 54.68 3.11 -53.77
C THR A 99 55.03 4.54 -54.22
N GLN A 100 55.75 5.31 -53.39
CA GLN A 100 56.15 6.69 -53.71
C GLN A 100 57.17 6.78 -54.86
N GLN A 101 58.01 5.75 -55.02
CA GLN A 101 58.99 5.65 -56.11
C GLN A 101 58.38 5.15 -57.43
N GLY A 102 57.07 4.86 -57.48
CA GLY A 102 56.38 4.39 -58.68
C GLY A 102 56.65 2.92 -59.03
N ALA A 103 57.23 2.14 -58.12
CA ALA A 103 57.47 0.71 -58.31
C ALA A 103 56.19 -0.11 -58.04
N PRO A 104 55.98 -1.24 -58.75
CA PRO A 104 54.78 -2.06 -58.56
C PRO A 104 54.75 -2.72 -57.17
N VAL A 105 53.58 -2.65 -56.50
CA VAL A 105 53.30 -3.28 -55.20
C VAL A 105 52.28 -4.40 -55.38
N SER A 106 52.55 -5.59 -54.82
CA SER A 106 51.68 -6.76 -54.97
C SER A 106 50.31 -6.57 -54.30
N SER A 107 49.28 -7.26 -54.78
CA SER A 107 47.97 -7.29 -54.11
C SER A 107 48.07 -7.87 -52.70
N LEU A 108 49.00 -8.81 -52.49
CA LEU A 108 49.25 -9.40 -51.18
C LEU A 108 49.80 -8.36 -50.20
N ASP A 109 50.77 -7.53 -50.61
CA ASP A 109 51.33 -6.45 -49.79
C ASP A 109 50.25 -5.43 -49.37
N LYS A 110 49.32 -5.10 -50.28
CA LYS A 110 48.18 -4.22 -49.96
C LYS A 110 47.25 -4.84 -48.92
N SER A 111 47.04 -6.15 -48.98
CA SER A 111 46.21 -6.86 -48.00
C SER A 111 46.91 -6.97 -46.63
N LEU A 112 48.22 -7.21 -46.61
CA LEU A 112 49.01 -7.33 -45.40
C LEU A 112 49.14 -5.99 -44.69
N THR A 113 49.46 -4.91 -45.41
CA THR A 113 49.55 -3.56 -44.84
C THR A 113 48.21 -2.99 -44.34
N ALA A 114 47.09 -3.60 -44.73
CA ALA A 114 45.76 -3.26 -44.21
C ALA A 114 45.37 -4.03 -42.93
N LYS A 115 46.13 -5.06 -42.52
CA LYS A 115 45.88 -5.81 -41.28
C LYS A 115 46.28 -5.00 -40.04
N LEU A 116 45.82 -5.42 -38.87
CA LEU A 116 46.28 -4.83 -37.61
C LEU A 116 47.79 -5.08 -37.44
N ILE A 117 48.45 -4.15 -36.75
CA ILE A 117 49.89 -4.21 -36.45
C ILE A 117 50.25 -5.52 -35.72
N ASP A 118 49.38 -5.94 -34.80
CA ASP A 118 49.57 -7.17 -34.03
C ASP A 118 49.47 -8.43 -34.91
N ASP A 119 48.60 -8.45 -35.92
CA ASP A 119 48.49 -9.58 -36.85
C ASP A 119 49.77 -9.75 -37.70
N LEU A 120 50.38 -8.62 -38.12
CA LEU A 120 51.64 -8.63 -38.85
C LEU A 120 52.80 -9.10 -37.99
N HIS A 121 52.82 -8.65 -36.72
CA HIS A 121 53.77 -9.11 -35.73
C HIS A 121 53.65 -10.63 -35.51
N ASP A 122 52.45 -11.13 -35.24
CA ASP A 122 52.20 -12.54 -34.96
C ASP A 122 52.49 -13.43 -36.16
N THR A 123 52.21 -12.95 -37.38
CA THR A 123 52.55 -13.67 -38.61
C THR A 123 54.07 -13.79 -38.76
N ALA A 124 54.83 -12.71 -38.55
CA ALA A 124 56.29 -12.73 -38.62
C ALA A 124 56.89 -13.61 -37.52
N GLN A 125 56.37 -13.50 -36.30
CA GLN A 125 56.79 -14.30 -35.17
C GLN A 125 56.59 -15.79 -35.44
N ARG A 126 55.40 -16.20 -35.89
CA ARG A 126 55.11 -17.60 -36.22
C ARG A 126 55.97 -18.12 -37.36
N LEU A 127 56.18 -17.32 -38.41
CA LEU A 127 57.03 -17.69 -39.54
C LEU A 127 58.44 -18.04 -39.07
N ILE A 128 59.04 -17.18 -38.24
CA ILE A 128 60.41 -17.37 -37.77
C ILE A 128 60.48 -18.54 -36.77
N GLU A 129 59.56 -18.60 -35.81
CA GLU A 129 59.59 -19.59 -34.75
C GLU A 129 59.24 -21.02 -35.21
N GLU A 130 58.30 -21.15 -36.15
CA GLU A 130 57.73 -22.45 -36.53
C GLU A 130 58.37 -23.05 -37.79
N SER A 131 58.88 -22.23 -38.72
CA SER A 131 59.43 -22.74 -39.98
C SER A 131 60.95 -22.65 -40.10
N LEU A 132 61.58 -21.69 -39.44
CA LEU A 132 63.04 -21.49 -39.52
C LEU A 132 63.81 -22.15 -38.38
N ILE A 133 63.11 -22.90 -37.52
CA ILE A 133 63.70 -23.76 -36.49
C ILE A 133 63.18 -25.18 -36.69
N THR A 134 64.10 -26.13 -36.75
CA THR A 134 63.75 -27.56 -36.74
C THR A 134 63.17 -28.01 -35.40
N PRO A 135 62.42 -29.12 -35.34
CA PRO A 135 61.99 -29.71 -34.07
C PRO A 135 63.14 -30.03 -33.10
N GLY A 136 64.35 -30.23 -33.63
CA GLY A 136 65.59 -30.45 -32.88
C GLY A 136 66.32 -29.17 -32.46
N ASN A 137 65.67 -28.00 -32.49
CA ASN A 137 66.23 -26.71 -32.07
C ASN A 137 67.48 -26.26 -32.85
N ARG A 138 67.57 -26.61 -34.13
CA ARG A 138 68.60 -26.13 -35.06
C ARG A 138 68.00 -25.19 -36.10
N ARG A 139 68.81 -24.26 -36.63
CA ARG A 139 68.43 -23.39 -37.77
C ARG A 139 67.97 -24.26 -38.94
N ASN A 140 66.89 -23.84 -39.57
CA ASN A 140 66.33 -24.46 -40.76
C ASN A 140 66.38 -23.46 -41.91
N SER A 141 67.07 -23.82 -43.00
CA SER A 141 67.07 -23.01 -44.22
C SER A 141 65.88 -23.44 -45.09
N VAL A 142 64.96 -22.52 -45.38
CA VAL A 142 63.72 -22.79 -46.10
C VAL A 142 63.65 -21.98 -47.39
N VAL A 143 63.16 -22.58 -48.47
CA VAL A 143 62.92 -21.92 -49.76
C VAL A 143 61.84 -20.85 -49.61
N ASP A 144 61.99 -19.73 -50.31
CA ASP A 144 61.05 -18.60 -50.28
C ASP A 144 59.61 -18.99 -50.64
N ASP A 145 59.41 -19.78 -51.70
CA ASP A 145 58.08 -20.26 -52.11
C ASP A 145 57.33 -20.97 -50.97
N THR A 146 58.01 -21.76 -50.15
CA THR A 146 57.42 -22.46 -48.99
C THR A 146 56.98 -21.47 -47.91
N LEU A 147 57.81 -20.48 -47.60
CA LEU A 147 57.47 -19.46 -46.59
C LEU A 147 56.31 -18.57 -47.05
N ILE A 148 56.33 -18.19 -48.33
CA ILE A 148 55.29 -17.37 -48.98
C ILE A 148 53.96 -18.12 -48.96
N SER A 149 53.96 -19.40 -49.31
CA SER A 149 52.79 -20.30 -49.27
C SER A 149 52.21 -20.42 -47.87
N ASP A 150 53.01 -20.88 -46.91
CA ASP A 150 52.50 -21.35 -45.62
C ASP A 150 51.99 -20.21 -44.75
N PHE A 151 52.67 -19.06 -44.80
CA PHE A 151 52.32 -17.89 -44.00
C PHE A 151 51.57 -16.81 -44.80
N HIS A 152 51.33 -17.04 -46.10
CA HIS A 152 50.66 -16.08 -46.97
C HIS A 152 51.33 -14.69 -46.93
N VAL A 153 52.67 -14.68 -47.01
CA VAL A 153 53.52 -13.47 -46.97
C VAL A 153 54.09 -13.15 -48.34
N SER A 154 54.56 -11.93 -48.57
CA SER A 154 55.15 -11.51 -49.84
C SER A 154 56.68 -11.58 -49.85
N PRO A 155 57.34 -11.51 -51.03
CA PRO A 155 58.79 -11.34 -51.10
C PRO A 155 59.29 -10.08 -50.38
N ASP A 156 58.57 -8.95 -50.48
CA ASP A 156 58.93 -7.72 -49.76
C ASP A 156 58.82 -7.88 -48.23
N PHE A 157 57.94 -8.75 -47.75
CA PHE A 157 57.82 -9.09 -46.32
C PHE A 157 59.06 -9.83 -45.82
N LEU A 158 59.51 -10.85 -46.57
CA LEU A 158 60.73 -11.59 -46.28
C LEU A 158 61.98 -10.71 -46.42
N ASP A 159 62.06 -9.90 -47.48
CA ASP A 159 63.18 -8.98 -47.67
C ASP A 159 63.20 -7.87 -46.60
N THR A 160 62.06 -7.50 -46.01
CA THR A 160 62.05 -6.60 -44.84
C THR A 160 62.65 -7.30 -43.61
N LEU A 161 62.37 -8.60 -43.43
CA LEU A 161 62.96 -9.39 -42.35
C LEU A 161 64.48 -9.57 -42.51
N VAL A 162 64.97 -9.50 -43.75
CA VAL A 162 66.42 -9.51 -44.06
C VAL A 162 67.02 -8.11 -43.90
N ASP A 163 66.52 -7.13 -44.64
CA ASP A 163 67.19 -5.84 -44.82
C ASP A 163 66.99 -4.89 -43.63
N LYS A 164 65.80 -4.91 -43.02
CA LYS A 164 65.39 -3.92 -42.01
C LYS A 164 65.50 -4.46 -40.60
N SER A 165 64.96 -5.65 -40.35
CA SER A 165 65.01 -6.25 -39.02
C SER A 165 66.26 -7.10 -38.78
N ARG A 166 67.00 -7.47 -39.85
CA ARG A 166 68.21 -8.30 -39.79
C ARG A 166 68.03 -9.63 -39.06
N LEU A 167 66.78 -10.10 -38.99
CA LEU A 167 66.43 -11.36 -38.33
C LEU A 167 66.70 -12.55 -39.24
N LEU A 168 66.65 -12.33 -40.56
CA LEU A 168 66.86 -13.36 -41.58
C LEU A 168 68.09 -13.05 -42.43
N ARG A 169 68.70 -14.11 -42.96
CA ARG A 169 69.72 -14.06 -44.01
C ARG A 169 69.16 -14.72 -45.26
N LYS A 170 69.40 -14.07 -46.41
CA LYS A 170 69.04 -14.57 -47.74
C LYS A 170 70.29 -15.13 -48.43
N GLU A 171 70.26 -16.41 -48.79
CA GLU A 171 71.37 -17.07 -49.48
C GLU A 171 70.92 -17.58 -50.86
N PRO A 172 71.57 -17.14 -51.96
CA PRO A 172 71.30 -17.70 -53.28
C PRO A 172 71.94 -19.09 -53.39
N ARG A 173 71.14 -20.10 -53.74
CA ARG A 173 71.62 -21.46 -54.01
C ARG A 173 71.03 -21.94 -55.32
N LEU A 174 71.90 -22.17 -56.31
CA LEU A 174 71.49 -22.52 -57.68
C LEU A 174 70.53 -21.45 -58.24
N ASP A 175 69.27 -21.83 -58.52
CA ASP A 175 68.24 -20.97 -59.11
C ASP A 175 67.24 -20.41 -58.07
N ASP A 176 67.36 -20.77 -56.79
CA ASP A 176 66.40 -20.41 -55.72
C ASP A 176 67.04 -19.59 -54.58
N PHE A 177 66.19 -18.90 -53.81
CA PHE A 177 66.59 -18.18 -52.60
C PHE A 177 66.15 -18.92 -51.34
N TYR A 178 67.11 -19.15 -50.44
CA TYR A 178 66.85 -19.75 -49.13
C TYR A 178 66.92 -18.67 -48.05
N TYR A 179 65.96 -18.75 -47.13
CA TYR A 179 65.88 -17.90 -45.96
C TYR A 179 66.16 -18.75 -44.71
N GLU A 180 67.03 -18.23 -43.85
CA GLU A 180 67.34 -18.81 -42.55
C GLU A 180 67.48 -17.69 -41.51
N ILE A 181 67.39 -18.02 -40.22
CA ILE A 181 67.74 -17.07 -39.15
C ILE A 181 69.13 -16.52 -39.43
N SER A 182 69.35 -15.21 -39.29
CA SER A 182 70.58 -14.58 -39.79
C SER A 182 71.86 -15.12 -39.16
N HIS A 183 71.83 -15.39 -37.85
CA HIS A 183 72.99 -15.82 -37.07
C HIS A 183 72.62 -16.85 -36.00
N ASP A 184 73.57 -17.73 -35.65
CA ASP A 184 73.39 -18.77 -34.61
C ASP A 184 73.15 -18.17 -33.22
N THR A 185 73.70 -16.99 -32.97
CA THR A 185 73.50 -16.22 -31.73
C THR A 185 72.03 -15.90 -31.47
N LEU A 186 71.21 -15.71 -32.50
CA LEU A 186 69.76 -15.42 -32.34
C LEU A 186 68.92 -16.67 -32.04
N LEU A 187 69.42 -17.86 -32.35
CA LEU A 187 68.66 -19.11 -32.27
C LEU A 187 68.08 -19.38 -30.86
N PRO A 188 68.82 -19.22 -29.75
CA PRO A 188 68.27 -19.41 -28.40
C PRO A 188 67.11 -18.46 -28.09
N ALA A 189 67.20 -17.20 -28.51
CA ALA A 189 66.16 -16.20 -28.28
C ALA A 189 64.85 -16.53 -29.02
N VAL A 190 64.95 -17.03 -30.25
CA VAL A 190 63.78 -17.46 -31.03
C VAL A 190 63.13 -18.70 -30.40
N ILE A 191 63.93 -19.67 -29.94
CA ILE A 191 63.41 -20.88 -29.27
C ILE A 191 62.65 -20.53 -27.99
N GLU A 192 63.20 -19.64 -27.17
CA GLU A 192 62.59 -19.21 -25.92
C GLU A 192 61.25 -18.50 -26.13
N SER A 193 61.21 -17.62 -27.14
CA SER A 193 60.00 -16.94 -27.58
C SER A 193 58.89 -17.94 -28.00
N ARG A 194 59.24 -18.95 -28.81
CA ARG A 194 58.33 -20.03 -29.24
C ARG A 194 57.72 -20.81 -28.09
N ASN A 195 58.54 -21.23 -27.13
CA ASN A 195 58.09 -22.03 -25.98
C ASN A 195 57.15 -21.19 -25.08
N THR A 196 57.53 -19.95 -24.80
CA THR A 196 56.73 -19.03 -23.97
C THR A 196 55.32 -18.80 -24.55
N ARG A 197 55.22 -18.66 -25.88
CA ARG A 197 53.92 -18.51 -26.55
C ARG A 197 53.06 -19.78 -26.43
N ARG A 198 53.65 -20.95 -26.65
CA ARG A 198 52.93 -22.23 -26.57
C ARG A 198 52.39 -22.52 -25.17
N ASP A 199 53.15 -22.21 -24.12
CA ASP A 199 52.72 -22.39 -22.73
C ASP A 199 51.51 -21.50 -22.39
N LYS A 200 51.50 -20.26 -22.89
CA LYS A 200 50.39 -19.31 -22.72
C LYS A 200 49.12 -19.79 -23.43
N GLU A 201 49.25 -20.27 -24.66
CA GLU A 201 48.13 -20.83 -25.43
C GLU A 201 47.53 -22.09 -24.75
N GLN A 202 48.34 -22.91 -24.09
CA GLN A 202 47.89 -24.10 -23.37
C GLN A 202 47.16 -23.76 -22.06
N ALA A 203 47.63 -22.76 -21.31
CA ALA A 203 46.99 -22.30 -20.08
C ALA A 203 45.59 -21.69 -20.32
N ASP A 204 45.40 -21.00 -21.44
CA ASP A 204 44.11 -20.37 -21.75
C ASP A 204 43.06 -21.39 -22.23
N ARG A 205 43.47 -22.49 -22.89
CA ARG A 205 42.56 -23.60 -23.23
C ARG A 205 41.97 -24.29 -21.98
N GLN A 206 42.79 -24.50 -20.94
CA GLN A 206 42.34 -25.14 -19.70
C GLN A 206 41.32 -24.29 -18.92
N LYS A 207 41.43 -22.95 -18.96
CA LYS A 207 40.47 -22.05 -18.30
C LYS A 207 39.09 -22.07 -18.95
N VAL A 208 39.04 -22.20 -20.26
CA VAL A 208 37.78 -22.26 -21.03
C VAL A 208 37.02 -23.55 -20.71
N GLU A 209 37.71 -24.68 -20.64
CA GLU A 209 37.10 -25.98 -20.32
C GLU A 209 36.53 -26.02 -18.89
N TYR A 210 37.23 -25.43 -17.91
CA TYR A 210 36.75 -25.31 -16.53
C TYR A 210 35.47 -24.46 -16.40
N GLN A 211 35.36 -23.38 -17.18
CA GLN A 211 34.18 -22.50 -17.16
C GLN A 211 32.93 -23.17 -17.73
N VAL A 212 33.08 -24.04 -18.73
CA VAL A 212 31.95 -24.79 -19.32
C VAL A 212 31.36 -25.78 -18.31
N GLN A 213 32.20 -26.48 -17.53
CA GLN A 213 31.73 -27.44 -16.52
C GLN A 213 30.97 -26.75 -15.37
N MET A 214 31.43 -25.59 -14.91
CA MET A 214 30.77 -24.83 -13.83
C MET A 214 29.39 -24.28 -14.24
N ALA A 215 29.21 -23.93 -15.52
CA ALA A 215 27.96 -23.41 -16.05
C ALA A 215 26.86 -24.49 -16.16
N GLU A 216 27.24 -25.75 -16.37
CA GLU A 216 26.30 -26.87 -16.41
C GLU A 216 25.80 -27.26 -15.01
N GLU A 217 26.67 -27.25 -13.99
CA GLU A 217 26.27 -27.50 -12.60
C GLU A 217 25.36 -26.40 -12.02
N ALA A 218 25.58 -25.13 -12.40
CA ALA A 218 24.75 -24.01 -11.97
C ALA A 218 23.29 -24.14 -12.46
N LYS A 219 23.10 -24.55 -13.73
CA LYS A 219 21.77 -24.77 -14.31
C LYS A 219 20.98 -25.88 -13.59
N GLN A 220 21.64 -26.94 -13.14
CA GLN A 220 20.97 -28.03 -12.41
C GLN A 220 20.50 -27.60 -11.00
N ARG A 221 21.25 -26.71 -10.32
CA ARG A 221 20.86 -26.18 -9.01
C ARG A 221 19.71 -25.19 -9.09
N GLU A 222 19.65 -24.37 -10.14
CA GLU A 222 18.57 -23.40 -10.36
C GLU A 222 17.22 -24.07 -10.62
N ALA A 223 17.20 -25.17 -11.40
CA ALA A 223 15.97 -25.91 -11.69
C ALA A 223 15.35 -26.54 -10.42
N MET A 224 16.17 -27.15 -9.55
CA MET A 224 15.69 -27.70 -8.28
C MET A 224 15.20 -26.62 -7.31
N GLN A 225 15.85 -25.45 -7.27
CA GLN A 225 15.43 -24.35 -6.40
C GLN A 225 14.14 -23.69 -6.89
N ALA A 226 13.92 -23.56 -8.20
CA ALA A 226 12.70 -23.01 -8.76
C ALA A 226 11.45 -23.86 -8.43
N GLU A 227 11.57 -25.18 -8.45
CA GLU A 227 10.49 -26.12 -8.09
C GLU A 227 10.12 -26.06 -6.59
N LEU A 228 11.11 -25.90 -5.72
CA LEU A 228 10.88 -25.75 -4.27
C LEU A 228 10.28 -24.37 -3.90
N ILE A 229 10.57 -23.32 -4.67
CA ILE A 229 10.04 -21.98 -4.42
C ILE A 229 8.56 -21.88 -4.84
N THR A 230 8.16 -22.53 -5.94
CA THR A 230 6.77 -22.52 -6.42
C THR A 230 5.83 -23.26 -5.45
N THR A 231 6.22 -24.42 -4.96
CA THR A 231 5.45 -25.19 -3.96
C THR A 231 5.33 -24.46 -2.62
N ARG A 232 6.38 -23.77 -2.16
CA ARG A 232 6.34 -22.94 -0.93
C ARG A 232 5.47 -21.70 -1.09
N ARG A 233 5.45 -21.05 -2.27
CA ARG A 233 4.60 -19.89 -2.54
C ARG A 233 3.11 -20.27 -2.54
N GLN A 234 2.74 -21.41 -3.12
CA GLN A 234 1.36 -21.89 -3.09
C GLN A 234 0.87 -22.18 -1.67
N ARG A 235 1.69 -22.82 -0.82
CA ARG A 235 1.33 -23.07 0.59
C ARG A 235 1.23 -21.77 1.41
N LYS A 236 2.13 -20.81 1.19
CA LYS A 236 2.06 -19.49 1.84
C LYS A 236 0.82 -18.72 1.42
N LEU A 237 0.53 -18.64 0.11
CA LEU A 237 -0.68 -17.98 -0.41
C LEU A 237 -1.96 -18.64 0.11
N ALA A 238 -2.03 -19.97 0.13
CA ALA A 238 -3.16 -20.70 0.70
C ALA A 238 -3.34 -20.39 2.20
N SER A 239 -2.25 -20.35 2.97
CA SER A 239 -2.30 -20.00 4.40
C SER A 239 -2.71 -18.55 4.66
N THR A 240 -2.23 -17.59 3.86
CA THR A 240 -2.61 -16.18 3.99
C THR A 240 -4.06 -15.95 3.59
N VAL A 241 -4.54 -16.61 2.55
CA VAL A 241 -5.96 -16.56 2.14
C VAL A 241 -6.85 -17.21 3.21
N ALA A 242 -6.45 -18.34 3.78
CA ALA A 242 -7.21 -18.99 4.86
C ALA A 242 -7.29 -18.11 6.12
N ILE A 243 -6.18 -17.50 6.55
CA ILE A 243 -6.13 -16.60 7.71
C ILE A 243 -6.97 -15.34 7.47
N THR A 244 -6.80 -14.69 6.31
CA THR A 244 -7.59 -13.49 5.98
C THR A 244 -9.07 -13.78 5.86
N SER A 245 -9.44 -14.92 5.27
CA SER A 245 -10.84 -15.38 5.21
C SER A 245 -11.40 -15.63 6.62
N PHE A 246 -10.65 -16.27 7.50
CA PHE A 246 -11.06 -16.51 8.89
C PHE A 246 -11.24 -15.20 9.67
N ILE A 247 -10.29 -14.27 9.55
CA ILE A 247 -10.40 -12.94 10.17
C ILE A 247 -11.62 -12.19 9.62
N SER A 248 -11.85 -12.23 8.31
CA SER A 248 -13.02 -11.58 7.69
C SER A 248 -14.33 -12.15 8.22
N LEU A 249 -14.41 -13.46 8.44
CA LEU A 249 -15.58 -14.14 9.00
C LEU A 249 -15.80 -13.74 10.46
N LEU A 250 -14.73 -13.66 11.26
CA LEU A 250 -14.82 -13.16 12.64
C LEU A 250 -15.29 -11.72 12.71
N VAL A 251 -14.77 -10.85 11.84
CA VAL A 251 -15.22 -9.45 11.75
C VAL A 251 -16.69 -9.39 11.36
N CYS A 252 -17.13 -10.16 10.36
CA CYS A 252 -18.54 -10.24 9.98
C CYS A 252 -19.43 -10.74 11.12
N ALA A 253 -18.99 -11.75 11.87
CA ALA A 253 -19.72 -12.28 13.03
C ALA A 253 -19.83 -11.24 14.15
N ALA A 254 -18.74 -10.50 14.44
CA ALA A 254 -18.74 -9.42 15.42
C ALA A 254 -19.69 -8.29 14.99
N PHE A 255 -19.67 -7.87 13.72
CA PHE A 255 -20.60 -6.87 13.20
C PHE A 255 -22.05 -7.35 13.25
N ALA A 256 -22.31 -8.63 12.94
CA ALA A 256 -23.66 -9.20 13.02
C ALA A 256 -24.17 -9.18 14.48
N LEU A 257 -23.35 -9.58 15.45
CA LEU A 257 -23.71 -9.52 16.87
C LEU A 257 -23.95 -8.09 17.36
N TRP A 258 -23.06 -7.16 17.00
CA TRP A 258 -23.21 -5.75 17.33
C TRP A 258 -24.48 -5.16 16.74
N PHE A 259 -24.77 -5.42 15.46
CA PHE A 259 -25.97 -4.94 14.79
C PHE A 259 -27.25 -5.51 15.40
N ILE A 260 -27.27 -6.79 15.80
CA ILE A 260 -28.42 -7.39 16.49
C ILE A 260 -28.63 -6.69 17.84
N ASN A 261 -27.57 -6.45 18.62
CA ASN A 261 -27.68 -5.77 19.90
C ASN A 261 -28.20 -4.33 19.74
N GLU A 262 -27.64 -3.57 18.80
CA GLU A 262 -28.08 -2.21 18.48
C GLU A 262 -29.56 -2.19 18.04
N TYR A 263 -29.98 -3.16 17.23
CA TYR A 263 -31.37 -3.27 16.79
C TYR A 263 -32.33 -3.57 17.95
N VAL A 264 -31.93 -4.43 18.89
CA VAL A 264 -32.69 -4.74 20.12
C VAL A 264 -32.80 -3.50 21.01
N ASP A 265 -31.70 -2.79 21.22
CA ASP A 265 -31.65 -1.58 22.04
C ASP A 265 -32.49 -0.45 21.43
N ASN A 266 -32.46 -0.30 20.10
CA ASN A 266 -33.31 0.64 19.39
C ASN A 266 -34.80 0.30 19.56
N ALA A 267 -35.20 -0.96 19.35
CA ALA A 267 -36.59 -1.39 19.56
C ALA A 267 -37.08 -1.10 20.98
N ARG A 268 -36.22 -1.31 22.00
CA ARG A 268 -36.52 -1.00 23.39
C ARG A 268 -36.60 0.49 23.66
N SER A 269 -35.71 1.27 23.07
CA SER A 269 -35.71 2.72 23.18
C SER A 269 -37.02 3.31 22.63
N GLN A 270 -37.46 2.82 21.48
CA GLN A 270 -38.75 3.22 20.88
C GLN A 270 -39.94 2.88 21.78
N LEU A 271 -39.97 1.66 22.35
CA LEU A 271 -41.02 1.28 23.30
C LEU A 271 -41.01 2.19 24.54
N LYS A 272 -39.84 2.44 25.14
CA LYS A 272 -39.69 3.36 26.27
C LYS A 272 -40.17 4.77 25.95
N GLN A 273 -39.94 5.23 24.72
CA GLN A 273 -40.44 6.53 24.25
C GLN A 273 -41.97 6.54 24.15
N ALA A 274 -42.57 5.46 23.65
CA ALA A 274 -44.02 5.31 23.61
C ALA A 274 -44.62 5.28 25.03
N GLU A 275 -44.02 4.52 25.95
CA GLU A 275 -44.38 4.50 27.38
C GLU A 275 -44.22 5.87 28.04
N PHE A 276 -43.15 6.60 27.69
CA PHE A 276 -42.94 7.97 28.16
C PHE A 276 -44.08 8.89 27.73
N TYR A 277 -44.60 8.77 26.51
CA TYR A 277 -45.74 9.56 26.07
C TYR A 277 -47.01 9.24 26.88
N VAL A 278 -47.28 7.96 27.16
CA VAL A 278 -48.39 7.55 28.03
C VAL A 278 -48.23 8.14 29.42
N HIS A 279 -47.02 8.05 29.97
CA HIS A 279 -46.69 8.54 31.31
C HIS A 279 -46.93 10.05 31.48
N ASN A 280 -46.82 10.81 30.39
CA ASN A 280 -47.04 12.26 30.34
C ASN A 280 -48.40 12.66 29.73
N GLU A 281 -49.34 11.72 29.56
CA GLU A 281 -50.67 11.97 28.96
C GLU A 281 -50.63 12.50 27.51
N LEU A 282 -49.54 12.26 26.80
CA LEU A 282 -49.36 12.64 25.39
C LEU A 282 -49.91 11.56 24.46
N TYR A 283 -51.19 11.23 24.62
CA TYR A 283 -51.79 10.03 24.02
C TYR A 283 -51.78 9.99 22.50
N ASN A 284 -51.86 11.13 21.80
CA ASN A 284 -51.76 11.15 20.33
C ASN A 284 -50.34 10.76 19.86
N ALA A 285 -49.30 11.19 20.57
CA ALA A 285 -47.92 10.83 20.28
C ALA A 285 -47.65 9.35 20.65
N ALA A 286 -48.20 8.89 21.78
CA ALA A 286 -48.19 7.47 22.13
C ALA A 286 -48.86 6.62 21.04
N ASP A 287 -50.03 7.04 20.54
CA ASP A 287 -50.77 6.34 19.49
C ASP A 287 -49.92 6.10 18.25
N HIS A 288 -49.25 7.17 17.81
CA HIS A 288 -48.38 7.12 16.65
C HIS A 288 -47.18 6.20 16.91
N ALA A 289 -46.50 6.34 18.04
CA ALA A 289 -45.34 5.54 18.39
C ALA A 289 -45.66 4.04 18.50
N TYR A 290 -46.77 3.67 19.14
CA TYR A 290 -47.22 2.27 19.20
C TYR A 290 -47.60 1.74 17.82
N THR A 291 -48.31 2.52 17.01
CA THR A 291 -48.70 2.11 15.66
C THR A 291 -47.48 1.90 14.75
N GLU A 292 -46.48 2.79 14.85
CA GLU A 292 -45.19 2.64 14.15
C GLU A 292 -44.47 1.36 14.59
N LEU A 293 -44.40 1.12 15.91
CA LEU A 293 -43.74 -0.07 16.46
C LEU A 293 -44.43 -1.36 15.99
N ILE A 294 -45.76 -1.39 16.01
CA ILE A 294 -46.59 -2.51 15.50
C ILE A 294 -46.40 -2.70 13.98
N GLY A 295 -46.19 -1.62 13.23
CA GLY A 295 -45.84 -1.64 11.81
C GLY A 295 -44.52 -2.36 11.49
N HIS A 296 -43.71 -2.68 12.51
CA HIS A 296 -42.45 -3.40 12.38
C HIS A 296 -42.50 -4.78 13.10
N PRO A 297 -42.99 -5.85 12.44
CA PRO A 297 -43.19 -7.16 13.07
C PRO A 297 -41.93 -7.75 13.73
N ARG A 298 -40.75 -7.47 13.16
CA ARG A 298 -39.47 -7.91 13.73
C ARG A 298 -39.16 -7.26 15.08
N ARG A 299 -39.49 -5.98 15.25
CA ARG A 299 -39.31 -5.29 16.54
C ARG A 299 -40.25 -5.85 17.59
N CYS A 300 -41.52 -6.04 17.25
CA CYS A 300 -42.49 -6.70 18.14
C CYS A 300 -42.00 -8.09 18.57
N TRP A 301 -41.57 -8.92 17.61
CA TRP A 301 -41.04 -10.25 17.90
C TRP A 301 -39.84 -10.23 18.85
N ILE A 302 -38.92 -9.27 18.69
CA ILE A 302 -37.76 -9.11 19.59
C ILE A 302 -38.20 -8.69 21.00
N LEU A 303 -39.12 -7.74 21.12
CA LEU A 303 -39.62 -7.26 22.41
C LEU A 303 -40.40 -8.37 23.15
N GLU A 304 -41.10 -9.22 22.41
CA GLU A 304 -41.78 -10.38 22.95
C GLU A 304 -40.80 -11.50 23.37
N ARG A 305 -39.67 -11.66 22.69
CA ARG A 305 -38.74 -12.79 22.94
C ARG A 305 -37.54 -12.44 23.82
N THR A 306 -37.30 -11.16 24.11
CA THR A 306 -36.18 -10.72 24.95
C THR A 306 -36.68 -10.24 26.32
N LYS A 307 -35.83 -10.29 27.35
CA LYS A 307 -36.19 -9.85 28.71
C LYS A 307 -35.94 -8.34 28.88
N PRO A 308 -36.86 -7.57 29.49
CA PRO A 308 -38.18 -7.98 29.97
C PRO A 308 -39.16 -8.22 28.80
N HIS A 309 -39.99 -9.25 28.93
CA HIS A 309 -41.01 -9.61 27.93
C HIS A 309 -42.08 -8.52 27.85
N GLN A 310 -42.33 -8.04 26.65
CA GLN A 310 -43.28 -6.95 26.38
C GLN A 310 -44.14 -7.32 25.17
N ASP A 311 -45.45 -7.51 25.38
CA ASP A 311 -46.43 -7.65 24.31
C ASP A 311 -46.96 -6.26 23.91
N VAL A 312 -46.35 -5.71 22.86
CA VAL A 312 -46.65 -4.37 22.34
C VAL A 312 -48.13 -4.23 21.94
N CYS A 313 -48.75 -5.29 21.41
CA CYS A 313 -50.13 -5.25 20.96
C CYS A 313 -51.09 -5.20 22.15
N ALA A 314 -50.86 -6.03 23.17
CA ALA A 314 -51.65 -6.00 24.40
C ALA A 314 -51.48 -4.66 25.13
N GLU A 315 -50.24 -4.16 25.21
CA GLU A 315 -49.93 -2.85 25.79
C GLU A 315 -50.65 -1.71 25.07
N TYR A 316 -50.68 -1.73 23.74
CA TYR A 316 -51.37 -0.71 22.97
C TYR A 316 -52.89 -0.70 23.20
N VAL A 317 -53.51 -1.87 23.40
CA VAL A 317 -54.94 -1.97 23.77
C VAL A 317 -55.19 -1.28 25.11
N LEU A 318 -54.31 -1.48 26.10
CA LEU A 318 -54.41 -0.77 27.38
C LEU A 318 -54.27 0.74 27.16
N VAL A 319 -53.28 1.19 26.38
CA VAL A 319 -53.09 2.62 26.06
C VAL A 319 -54.33 3.24 25.42
N LYS A 320 -55.06 2.52 24.55
CA LYS A 320 -56.33 2.98 24.00
C LYS A 320 -57.42 3.14 25.06
N GLN A 321 -57.48 2.25 26.05
CA GLN A 321 -58.41 2.38 27.19
C GLN A 321 -58.08 3.63 28.01
N PHE A 322 -56.79 3.86 28.32
CA PHE A 322 -56.32 5.06 29.00
C PHE A 322 -56.66 6.34 28.23
N HIS A 323 -56.39 6.37 26.91
CA HIS A 323 -56.74 7.50 26.04
C HIS A 323 -58.25 7.76 26.05
N THR A 324 -59.08 6.71 25.98
CA THR A 324 -60.54 6.85 26.00
C THR A 324 -61.03 7.45 27.33
N ALA A 325 -60.51 6.95 28.46
CA ALA A 325 -60.83 7.49 29.78
C ALA A 325 -60.38 8.95 29.94
N PHE A 326 -59.16 9.27 29.50
CA PHE A 326 -58.63 10.64 29.47
C PHE A 326 -59.50 11.58 28.63
N LYS A 327 -59.87 11.17 27.41
CA LYS A 327 -60.77 11.94 26.53
C LYS A 327 -62.14 12.19 27.15
N ALA A 328 -62.68 11.24 27.92
CA ALA A 328 -63.95 11.43 28.61
C ALA A 328 -63.86 12.53 29.68
N VAL A 329 -62.76 12.59 30.43
CA VAL A 329 -62.48 13.68 31.38
C VAL A 329 -62.40 15.01 30.65
N ASP A 330 -61.55 15.08 29.62
CA ASP A 330 -61.27 16.32 28.90
C ASP A 330 -62.48 16.86 28.14
N SER A 331 -63.25 15.98 27.50
CA SER A 331 -64.44 16.38 26.74
C SER A 331 -65.52 16.92 27.67
N ASN A 332 -65.80 16.24 28.79
CA ASN A 332 -66.78 16.74 29.77
C ASN A 332 -66.33 18.07 30.39
N PHE A 333 -65.04 18.21 30.72
CA PHE A 333 -64.50 19.44 31.26
C PHE A 333 -64.60 20.60 30.26
N ALA A 334 -64.22 20.38 29.00
CA ALA A 334 -64.30 21.41 27.96
C ALA A 334 -65.74 21.82 27.65
N ILE A 335 -66.68 20.86 27.61
CA ILE A 335 -68.11 21.14 27.47
C ILE A 335 -68.61 21.98 28.66
N ALA A 336 -68.19 21.65 29.88
CA ALA A 336 -68.55 22.42 31.07
C ALA A 336 -68.04 23.87 31.01
N ASP A 337 -66.76 24.09 30.64
CA ASP A 337 -66.20 25.43 30.44
C ASP A 337 -66.97 26.21 29.35
N SER A 338 -67.30 25.56 28.23
CA SER A 338 -68.11 26.18 27.17
C SER A 338 -69.50 26.60 27.66
N LEU A 339 -70.16 25.74 28.44
CA LEU A 339 -71.48 26.01 29.03
C LEU A 339 -71.43 27.14 30.06
N MET A 340 -70.34 27.25 30.83
CA MET A 340 -70.12 28.38 31.74
C MET A 340 -70.07 29.72 30.98
N LEU A 341 -69.43 29.76 29.80
CA LEU A 341 -69.31 30.97 28.99
C LEU A 341 -70.64 31.44 28.40
N VAL A 342 -71.56 30.52 28.09
CA VAL A 342 -72.92 30.84 27.61
C VAL A 342 -73.94 30.97 28.75
N ASN A 343 -73.48 31.10 29.99
CA ASN A 343 -74.30 31.27 31.19
C ASN A 343 -75.28 30.12 31.48
N ASN A 344 -74.99 28.91 30.99
CA ASN A 344 -75.76 27.70 31.28
C ASN A 344 -75.15 26.93 32.47
N TYR A 345 -75.24 27.55 33.65
CA TYR A 345 -74.48 27.10 34.83
C TYR A 345 -74.92 25.73 35.36
N ALA A 346 -76.21 25.42 35.37
CA ALA A 346 -76.70 24.13 35.88
C ALA A 346 -76.21 22.96 35.01
N THR A 347 -76.25 23.13 33.68
CA THR A 347 -75.74 22.11 32.75
C THR A 347 -74.22 22.04 32.79
N ALA A 348 -73.52 23.17 32.93
CA ALA A 348 -72.08 23.19 33.11
C ALA A 348 -71.65 22.39 34.34
N LEU A 349 -72.33 22.61 35.47
CA LEU A 349 -72.07 21.92 36.72
C LEU A 349 -72.26 20.40 36.60
N LYS A 350 -73.33 19.96 35.92
CA LYS A 350 -73.53 18.55 35.58
C LYS A 350 -72.32 17.98 34.82
N HIS A 351 -71.79 18.68 33.82
CA HIS A 351 -70.64 18.21 33.07
C HIS A 351 -69.33 18.22 33.88
N TYR A 352 -69.14 19.17 34.80
CA TYR A 352 -68.01 19.09 35.73
C TYR A 352 -68.08 17.85 36.65
N ARG A 353 -69.27 17.47 37.12
CA ARG A 353 -69.47 16.23 37.88
C ARG A 353 -69.18 14.98 37.04
N LEU A 354 -69.63 14.97 35.78
CA LEU A 354 -69.28 13.89 34.85
C LEU A 354 -67.77 13.82 34.58
N ALA A 355 -67.08 14.96 34.53
CA ALA A 355 -65.62 15.01 34.41
C ALA A 355 -64.93 14.47 35.68
N GLU A 356 -65.43 14.83 36.86
CA GLU A 356 -64.98 14.29 38.15
C GLU A 356 -65.13 12.76 38.21
N ASP A 357 -66.28 12.23 37.81
CA ASP A 357 -66.53 10.78 37.79
C ASP A 357 -65.68 10.06 36.73
N SER A 358 -65.52 10.65 35.55
CA SER A 358 -64.61 10.13 34.52
C SER A 358 -63.17 10.09 35.04
N LEU A 359 -62.76 11.08 35.83
CA LEU A 359 -61.42 11.15 36.41
C LEU A 359 -61.22 10.08 37.48
N LYS A 360 -62.27 9.75 38.27
CA LYS A 360 -62.22 8.61 39.21
C LYS A 360 -61.99 7.30 38.47
N VAL A 361 -62.72 7.07 37.37
CA VAL A 361 -62.52 5.87 36.52
C VAL A 361 -61.10 5.82 35.97
N TYR A 362 -60.59 6.95 35.47
CA TYR A 362 -59.23 7.05 34.96
C TYR A 362 -58.16 6.79 36.05
N LYS A 363 -58.35 7.31 37.28
CA LYS A 363 -57.49 7.02 38.45
C LYS A 363 -57.51 5.55 38.83
N LEU A 364 -58.67 4.90 38.82
CA LEU A 364 -58.79 3.47 39.08
C LEU A 364 -58.06 2.64 38.03
N LEU A 365 -58.21 2.99 36.75
CA LEU A 365 -57.49 2.35 35.65
C LEU A 365 -55.97 2.46 35.84
N ASN A 366 -55.48 3.66 36.19
CA ASN A 366 -54.06 3.87 36.46
C ASN A 366 -53.55 3.05 37.65
N ALA A 367 -54.33 2.94 38.73
CA ALA A 367 -53.99 2.11 39.87
C ALA A 367 -53.95 0.62 39.54
N GLN A 368 -54.85 0.15 38.66
CA GLN A 368 -54.95 -1.26 38.29
C GLN A 368 -53.79 -1.72 37.39
N PHE A 369 -53.33 -0.87 36.47
CA PHE A 369 -52.36 -1.23 35.41
C PHE A 369 -50.98 -0.59 35.58
N SER A 370 -50.68 -0.02 36.75
CA SER A 370 -49.33 0.44 37.10
C SER A 370 -48.47 -0.72 37.62
N HIS A 371 -47.17 -0.67 37.38
CA HIS A 371 -46.26 -1.78 37.69
C HIS A 371 -45.94 -1.91 39.18
N ASP A 372 -45.69 -0.79 39.88
CA ASP A 372 -45.45 -0.78 41.33
C ASP A 372 -45.91 0.55 41.95
N THR A 373 -47.16 0.57 42.43
CA THR A 373 -47.75 1.75 43.07
C THR A 373 -47.07 2.12 44.39
N LEU A 374 -46.38 1.17 45.05
CA LEU A 374 -45.69 1.41 46.32
C LEU A 374 -44.35 2.12 46.11
N LYS A 375 -43.68 1.88 44.97
CA LYS A 375 -42.45 2.57 44.58
C LYS A 375 -42.67 3.81 43.71
N ASN A 376 -43.93 4.27 43.60
CA ASN A 376 -44.31 5.40 42.76
C ASN A 376 -44.03 5.17 41.26
N ASP A 377 -43.99 3.90 40.82
CA ASP A 377 -43.85 3.52 39.41
C ASP A 377 -45.23 3.43 38.75
N TRP A 378 -45.82 4.62 38.59
CA TRP A 378 -47.14 4.77 37.98
C TRP A 378 -47.03 4.82 36.46
N ARG A 379 -47.94 4.11 35.79
CA ARG A 379 -48.04 4.16 34.32
C ARG A 379 -48.28 5.58 33.84
N VAL A 380 -49.23 6.29 34.44
CA VAL A 380 -49.45 7.73 34.26
C VAL A 380 -49.07 8.49 35.51
N ARG A 381 -48.42 9.65 35.38
CA ARG A 381 -48.05 10.49 36.53
C ARG A 381 -49.25 10.86 37.38
N ARG A 382 -49.24 10.40 38.62
CA ARG A 382 -50.24 10.73 39.64
C ARG A 382 -50.43 12.24 39.83
N GLN A 383 -49.35 13.01 39.78
CA GLN A 383 -49.37 14.47 39.93
C GLN A 383 -50.26 15.17 38.89
N LEU A 384 -50.31 14.67 37.64
CA LEU A 384 -51.16 15.23 36.59
C LEU A 384 -52.64 15.00 36.92
N MET A 385 -52.97 13.78 37.36
CA MET A 385 -54.34 13.42 37.74
C MET A 385 -54.82 14.15 39.01
N ASP A 386 -53.93 14.38 39.96
CA ASP A 386 -54.22 15.12 41.18
C ASP A 386 -54.40 16.62 40.88
N ALA A 387 -53.53 17.22 40.06
CA ALA A 387 -53.71 18.59 39.59
C ALA A 387 -55.03 18.77 38.80
N ARG A 388 -55.40 17.78 37.98
CA ARG A 388 -56.69 17.78 37.25
C ARG A 388 -57.87 17.70 38.22
N ALA A 389 -57.79 16.86 39.25
CA ALA A 389 -58.83 16.74 40.27
C ALA A 389 -59.03 18.08 41.02
N ASP A 390 -57.94 18.71 41.44
CA ASP A 390 -57.98 20.00 42.12
C ASP A 390 -58.60 21.09 41.24
N LEU A 391 -58.26 21.10 39.95
CA LEU A 391 -58.84 22.04 38.99
C LEU A 391 -60.35 21.81 38.82
N ILE A 392 -60.78 20.57 38.63
CA ILE A 392 -62.21 20.22 38.52
C ILE A 392 -62.95 20.63 39.79
N GLY A 393 -62.43 20.31 40.97
CA GLY A 393 -63.03 20.70 42.25
C GLY A 393 -63.19 22.21 42.39
N LYS A 394 -62.16 22.99 42.03
CA LYS A 394 -62.24 24.47 42.01
C LYS A 394 -63.30 24.99 41.03
N ARG A 395 -63.41 24.37 39.85
CA ARG A 395 -64.42 24.75 38.84
C ARG A 395 -65.84 24.45 39.30
N ILE A 396 -66.08 23.30 39.91
CA ILE A 396 -67.37 22.93 40.53
C ILE A 396 -67.75 23.96 41.60
N PHE A 397 -66.82 24.26 42.52
CA PHE A 397 -67.06 25.23 43.59
C PHE A 397 -67.42 26.62 43.04
N ASN A 398 -66.64 27.12 42.06
CA ASN A 398 -66.92 28.42 41.44
C ASN A 398 -68.23 28.43 40.65
N ALA A 399 -68.55 27.34 39.94
CA ALA A 399 -69.81 27.21 39.22
C ALA A 399 -71.01 27.24 40.18
N ASN A 400 -70.92 26.54 41.32
CA ASN A 400 -71.93 26.58 42.38
C ASN A 400 -72.14 27.99 42.95
N LEU A 401 -71.06 28.73 43.23
CA LEU A 401 -71.16 30.11 43.71
C LEU A 401 -71.83 31.03 42.70
N THR A 402 -71.47 30.93 41.42
CA THR A 402 -72.08 31.73 40.34
C THR A 402 -73.55 31.38 40.15
N LEU A 403 -73.87 30.08 40.10
CA LEU A 403 -75.24 29.59 39.99
C LEU A 403 -76.11 30.11 41.14
N ALA A 404 -75.63 30.01 42.39
CA ALA A 404 -76.34 30.52 43.55
C ALA A 404 -76.54 32.03 43.51
N ARG A 405 -75.55 32.79 43.03
CA ARG A 405 -75.67 34.25 42.84
C ARG A 405 -76.74 34.61 41.82
N GLU A 406 -76.73 33.96 40.66
CA GLU A 406 -77.68 34.18 39.57
C GLU A 406 -79.11 33.77 39.96
N PHE A 407 -79.21 32.69 40.76
CA PHE A 407 -80.48 32.28 41.34
C PHE A 407 -81.03 33.35 42.29
N LYS A 408 -80.20 33.89 43.20
CA LYS A 408 -80.59 34.97 44.13
C LYS A 408 -80.99 36.26 43.42
N ILE A 409 -80.37 36.59 42.29
CA ILE A 409 -80.77 37.75 41.47
C ILE A 409 -82.16 37.49 40.90
N SER A 410 -82.35 36.35 40.23
CA SER A 410 -83.63 35.97 39.63
C SER A 410 -84.76 35.88 40.66
N GLN A 411 -84.47 35.38 41.87
CA GLN A 411 -85.42 35.33 42.98
C GLN A 411 -85.83 36.73 43.45
N ARG A 412 -84.88 37.64 43.68
CA ARG A 412 -85.18 39.02 44.11
C ARG A 412 -86.01 39.78 43.06
N GLU A 413 -85.67 39.61 41.79
CA GLU A 413 -86.44 40.19 40.69
C GLU A 413 -87.86 39.60 40.64
N TYR A 414 -88.00 38.28 40.80
CA TYR A 414 -89.31 37.62 40.90
C TYR A 414 -90.15 38.23 42.02
N GLU A 415 -89.62 38.33 43.24
CA GLU A 415 -90.31 38.88 44.41
C GLU A 415 -90.76 40.34 44.14
N THR A 416 -89.87 41.16 43.59
CA THR A 416 -90.17 42.56 43.21
C THR A 416 -91.30 42.65 42.18
N PHE A 417 -91.30 41.80 41.14
CA PHE A 417 -92.36 41.81 40.12
C PHE A 417 -93.69 41.26 40.64
N VAL A 418 -93.66 40.31 41.58
CA VAL A 418 -94.88 39.83 42.26
C VAL A 418 -95.51 40.95 43.08
N GLU A 419 -94.72 41.71 43.85
CA GLU A 419 -95.20 42.86 44.61
C GLU A 419 -95.82 43.93 43.70
N ALA A 420 -95.19 44.20 42.56
CA ALA A 420 -95.70 45.11 41.54
C ALA A 420 -96.85 44.53 40.69
N LYS A 421 -97.28 43.28 40.93
CA LYS A 421 -98.31 42.55 40.16
C LYS A 421 -98.01 42.41 38.65
N VAL A 422 -96.74 42.42 38.26
CA VAL A 422 -96.29 42.23 36.87
C VAL A 422 -96.00 40.74 36.61
N TRP A 423 -97.07 39.94 36.54
CA TRP A 423 -96.99 38.47 36.52
C TRP A 423 -96.21 37.88 35.33
N GLY A 424 -96.20 38.54 34.18
CA GLY A 424 -95.42 38.08 33.01
C GLY A 424 -93.91 38.11 33.25
N GLN A 425 -93.38 39.16 33.88
CA GLN A 425 -91.95 39.26 34.23
C GLN A 425 -91.61 38.34 35.41
N ALA A 426 -92.51 38.21 36.39
CA ALA A 426 -92.38 37.23 37.46
C ALA A 426 -92.25 35.80 36.92
N LEU A 427 -93.10 35.40 35.97
CA LEU A 427 -93.02 34.08 35.32
C LEU A 427 -91.69 33.89 34.56
N ARG A 428 -91.20 34.91 33.86
CA ARG A 428 -89.90 34.85 33.17
C ARG A 428 -88.76 34.56 34.14
N ASN A 429 -88.74 35.22 35.29
CA ASN A 429 -87.73 35.00 36.32
C ASN A 429 -87.83 33.63 36.99
N LEU A 430 -89.03 33.12 37.23
CA LEU A 430 -89.20 31.74 37.71
C LEU A 430 -88.75 30.70 36.68
N ARG A 431 -88.97 30.94 35.38
CA ARG A 431 -88.44 30.07 34.32
C ARG A 431 -86.91 30.09 34.28
N ARG A 432 -86.29 31.26 34.48
CA ARG A 432 -84.83 31.38 34.63
C ARG A 432 -84.34 30.62 35.86
N MET A 433 -84.99 30.78 37.01
CA MET A 433 -84.66 30.01 38.22
C MET A 433 -84.76 28.51 37.98
N LYS A 434 -85.78 28.04 37.25
CA LYS A 434 -85.93 26.63 36.86
C LYS A 434 -84.75 26.14 36.01
N GLN A 435 -84.24 26.96 35.09
CA GLN A 435 -83.06 26.63 34.28
C GLN A 435 -81.76 26.60 35.10
N LEU A 436 -81.72 27.32 36.22
CA LEU A 436 -80.58 27.35 37.15
C LEU A 436 -80.60 26.20 38.17
N LEU A 437 -81.64 25.35 38.18
CA LEU A 437 -81.69 24.23 39.12
C LEU A 437 -80.64 23.17 38.75
N PRO A 438 -79.71 22.84 39.67
CA PRO A 438 -78.72 21.82 39.42
C PRO A 438 -79.38 20.43 39.33
N SER A 439 -78.79 19.53 38.54
CA SER A 439 -79.31 18.17 38.38
C SER A 439 -78.80 17.17 39.41
N HIS A 440 -77.71 17.49 40.12
CA HIS A 440 -77.07 16.58 41.07
C HIS A 440 -77.54 16.90 42.51
N PRO A 441 -77.89 15.89 43.34
CA PRO A 441 -78.45 16.14 44.68
C PRO A 441 -77.54 16.93 45.61
N SER A 442 -76.21 16.73 45.56
CA SER A 442 -75.28 17.50 46.38
C SER A 442 -75.27 18.97 46.01
N ASP A 443 -75.34 19.28 44.72
CA ASP A 443 -75.32 20.64 44.22
C ASP A 443 -76.65 21.35 44.51
N GLU A 444 -77.76 20.61 44.52
CA GLU A 444 -79.06 21.12 44.99
C GLU A 444 -79.05 21.43 46.49
N ALA A 445 -78.42 20.58 47.30
CA ALA A 445 -78.22 20.83 48.73
C ALA A 445 -77.30 22.04 48.97
N ASP A 446 -76.22 22.18 48.20
CA ASP A 446 -75.34 23.36 48.26
C ASP A 446 -76.11 24.64 47.92
N LEU A 447 -76.97 24.60 46.89
CA LEU A 447 -77.84 25.72 46.53
C LEU A 447 -78.85 26.02 47.65
N GLN A 448 -79.49 25.00 48.23
CA GLN A 448 -80.41 25.15 49.35
C GLN A 448 -79.73 25.88 50.53
N HIS A 449 -78.54 25.40 50.91
CA HIS A 449 -77.75 25.99 51.97
C HIS A 449 -77.33 27.44 51.65
N ALA A 450 -76.89 27.70 50.41
CA ALA A 450 -76.51 29.04 49.97
C ALA A 450 -77.68 30.03 49.97
N LEU A 451 -78.91 29.56 49.69
CA LEU A 451 -80.14 30.34 49.71
C LEU A 451 -80.74 30.49 51.11
N LYS A 452 -80.32 29.67 52.09
CA LYS A 452 -80.86 29.62 53.45
C LYS A 452 -82.37 29.36 53.49
N ILE A 453 -82.85 28.47 52.63
CA ILE A 453 -84.28 28.07 52.56
C ILE A 453 -84.50 26.69 53.15
N TYR A 454 -85.65 26.47 53.80
CA TYR A 454 -85.99 25.21 54.45
C TYR A 454 -86.43 24.11 53.48
N GLU A 455 -87.03 24.48 52.34
CA GLU A 455 -87.43 23.55 51.29
C GLU A 455 -86.38 23.46 50.17
N LEU A 456 -86.42 22.38 49.38
CA LEU A 456 -85.52 22.22 48.24
C LEU A 456 -85.77 23.32 47.18
N PRO A 457 -84.73 23.90 46.57
CA PRO A 457 -84.88 24.90 45.52
C PRO A 457 -85.79 24.46 44.38
N SER A 458 -85.73 23.19 43.96
CA SER A 458 -86.63 22.66 42.92
C SER A 458 -88.09 22.63 43.34
N ALA A 459 -88.37 22.26 44.60
CA ALA A 459 -89.71 22.25 45.17
C ALA A 459 -90.28 23.68 45.27
N TYR A 460 -89.46 24.62 45.76
CA TYR A 460 -89.79 26.05 45.82
C TYR A 460 -90.17 26.59 44.43
N VAL A 461 -89.29 26.42 43.44
CA VAL A 461 -89.52 26.93 42.07
C VAL A 461 -90.76 26.30 41.45
N LYS A 462 -90.99 24.99 41.63
CA LYS A 462 -92.17 24.28 41.11
C LYS A 462 -93.46 24.84 41.70
N LYS A 463 -93.49 25.08 43.02
CA LYS A 463 -94.64 25.64 43.74
C LYS A 463 -94.93 27.07 43.30
N GLU A 464 -93.92 27.92 43.22
CA GLU A 464 -94.09 29.31 42.79
C GLU A 464 -94.46 29.43 41.31
N LEU A 465 -93.93 28.58 40.43
CA LEU A 465 -94.38 28.49 39.03
C LEU A 465 -95.87 28.18 38.93
N ALA A 466 -96.36 27.17 39.66
CA ALA A 466 -97.78 26.80 39.63
C ALA A 466 -98.69 27.96 40.12
N LYS A 467 -98.27 28.67 41.17
CA LYS A 467 -98.98 29.86 41.67
C LYS A 467 -99.03 30.98 40.63
N CYS A 468 -97.89 31.29 40.00
CA CYS A 468 -97.79 32.35 39.01
C CYS A 468 -98.61 32.05 37.75
N GLU A 469 -98.57 30.80 37.26
CA GLU A 469 -99.37 30.35 36.11
C GLU A 469 -100.88 30.41 36.41
N ALA A 470 -101.31 30.04 37.61
CA ALA A 470 -102.72 30.15 38.02
C ALA A 470 -103.19 31.61 38.03
N LYS A 471 -102.34 32.55 38.49
CA LYS A 471 -102.65 33.99 38.48
C LYS A 471 -102.78 34.54 37.06
N LEU A 472 -101.92 34.11 36.14
CA LEU A 472 -101.99 34.53 34.73
C LEU A 472 -103.20 33.96 33.99
N ARG A 473 -103.75 32.81 34.39
CA ARG A 473 -104.99 32.26 33.79
C ARG A 473 -106.26 32.91 34.32
N GLY A 474 -106.20 33.56 35.48
CA GLY A 474 -107.34 34.23 36.12
C GLY A 474 -107.37 35.75 35.92
N LEU A 475 -106.39 36.30 35.20
CA LEU A 475 -106.32 37.68 34.70
C LEU A 475 -106.69 37.66 33.21
#